data_AF-A0AB34H8E1-F1
#
_entry.id   AF-A0AB34H8E1-F1
#
_cell.length_a   1.000
_cell.length_b   1.000
_cell.length_c   1.000
_cell.angle_alpha   90.00
_cell.angle_beta   90.00
_cell.angle_gamma   90.00
#
_symmetry.space_group_name_H-M   'P 1'
#
loop_
_entity.id
_entity.type
_entity.pdbx_description
1 polymer ?
#
loop_
_entity_poly.entity_id
_entity_poly.type
_entity_poly.pdbx_seq_one_letter_code
_entity_poly.pdbx_strand_id
1 'polypeptide(L)'
;MEIVYVYVKKRSKFGKQCNFSDRQAELNIDIPPNPELAKQFVERNPVDTGIQCSTSMSEHEANTERFEMETRGVNHIEGGWPKDVNPLELEQTIRFRKKVEKDENYINTIMQLGSIMEHCIKQNNAIDIYQEYFDDEDAVEVMEEAPSAKTINVFRDPQEIKRPATHISWHPDGNRKLAVAYSCLNFQRAPEGMSNESYIWDLGEKQRGPVAREG
;
A
#
# COMPACT_ATOMS: atom_id res chain seq x y z
N MET A 1 -16.55 -92.87 5.65
CA MET A 1 -15.69 -91.84 5.04
C MET A 1 -16.49 -91.25 3.90
N GLU A 2 -17.12 -90.08 4.09
CA GLU A 2 -17.95 -89.47 3.05
C GLU A 2 -17.05 -88.86 1.98
N ILE A 3 -17.19 -89.35 0.74
CA ILE A 3 -16.47 -88.82 -0.41
C ILE A 3 -17.17 -87.51 -0.80
N VAL A 4 -16.72 -86.40 -0.22
CA VAL A 4 -17.20 -85.07 -0.62
C VAL A 4 -16.47 -84.67 -1.89
N TYR A 5 -17.13 -84.83 -3.03
CA TYR A 5 -16.62 -84.37 -4.31
C TYR A 5 -16.83 -82.85 -4.42
N VAL A 6 -15.77 -82.07 -4.21
CA VAL A 6 -15.81 -80.61 -4.36
C VAL A 6 -15.48 -80.25 -5.81
N TYR A 7 -16.45 -79.69 -6.53
CA TYR A 7 -16.26 -79.23 -7.90
C TYR A 7 -15.47 -77.91 -7.91
N VAL A 8 -14.17 -77.99 -8.17
CA VAL A 8 -13.29 -76.81 -8.30
C VAL A 8 -13.14 -76.44 -9.78
N LYS A 9 -13.77 -75.35 -10.20
CA LYS A 9 -13.61 -74.79 -11.56
C LYS A 9 -12.72 -73.55 -11.50
N LYS A 10 -11.78 -73.40 -12.45
CA LYS A 10 -10.96 -72.18 -12.57
C LYS A 10 -11.84 -70.94 -12.70
N ARG A 11 -11.52 -69.85 -12.00
CA ARG A 11 -12.30 -68.58 -11.97
C ARG A 11 -12.56 -68.00 -13.37
N SER A 12 -11.64 -68.18 -14.31
CA SER A 12 -11.80 -67.78 -15.73
C SER A 12 -12.89 -68.55 -16.50
N LYS A 13 -13.43 -69.64 -15.94
CA LYS A 13 -14.54 -70.41 -16.51
C LYS A 13 -15.89 -70.15 -15.83
N PHE A 14 -15.93 -69.29 -14.80
CA PHE A 14 -17.18 -68.78 -14.23
C PHE A 14 -17.69 -67.59 -15.06
N GLY A 15 -19.01 -67.43 -15.18
CA GLY A 15 -19.61 -66.31 -15.92
C GLY A 15 -19.52 -66.40 -17.44
N LYS A 16 -19.19 -67.56 -18.02
CA LYS A 16 -19.32 -67.77 -19.46
C LYS A 16 -20.80 -67.64 -19.86
N GLN A 17 -21.07 -66.86 -20.90
CA GLN A 17 -22.41 -66.70 -21.48
C GLN A 17 -23.02 -68.08 -21.77
N CYS A 18 -24.18 -68.35 -21.17
CA CYS A 18 -25.01 -69.47 -21.56
C CYS A 18 -25.58 -69.17 -22.96
N ASN A 19 -25.20 -69.97 -23.97
CA ASN A 19 -25.85 -69.93 -25.26
C ASN A 19 -27.15 -70.72 -25.16
N PHE A 20 -28.23 -70.03 -24.83
CA PHE A 20 -29.57 -70.57 -24.97
C PHE A 20 -30.01 -70.36 -26.43
N SER A 21 -30.08 -71.45 -27.18
CA SER A 21 -30.73 -71.50 -28.48
C SER A 21 -31.97 -72.36 -28.34
N ASP A 22 -33.07 -72.00 -28.98
CA ASP A 22 -34.25 -72.87 -29.08
C ASP A 22 -33.85 -74.18 -29.76
N ARG A 23 -33.63 -75.21 -28.95
CA ARG A 23 -33.45 -76.58 -29.38
C ARG A 23 -34.72 -77.35 -29.07
N GLN A 24 -35.11 -78.24 -29.98
CA GLN A 24 -36.14 -79.22 -29.68
C GLN A 24 -35.72 -80.05 -28.46
N ALA A 25 -36.69 -80.51 -27.66
CA ALA A 25 -36.41 -81.27 -26.45
C ALA A 25 -35.61 -82.54 -26.79
N GLU A 26 -34.32 -82.52 -26.44
CA GLU A 26 -33.42 -83.66 -26.57
C GLU A 26 -33.47 -84.47 -25.27
N LEU A 27 -33.94 -85.73 -25.36
CA LEU A 27 -33.88 -86.67 -24.24
C LEU A 27 -32.43 -87.12 -24.08
N ASN A 28 -31.66 -86.40 -23.27
CA ASN A 28 -30.22 -86.66 -23.13
C ASN A 28 -29.93 -88.00 -22.44
N ILE A 29 -30.81 -88.42 -21.53
CA ILE A 29 -30.68 -89.68 -20.79
C ILE A 29 -32.09 -90.20 -20.52
N ASP A 30 -32.34 -91.45 -20.90
CA ASP A 30 -33.48 -92.24 -20.46
C ASP A 30 -32.97 -93.37 -19.58
N ILE A 31 -33.36 -93.41 -18.31
CA ILE A 31 -32.95 -94.44 -17.36
C ILE A 31 -34.17 -95.33 -17.09
N PRO A 32 -34.25 -96.51 -17.72
CA PRO A 32 -35.33 -97.44 -17.45
C PRO A 32 -35.21 -97.96 -16.01
N PRO A 33 -36.35 -98.17 -15.31
CA PRO A 33 -36.32 -98.66 -13.94
C PRO A 33 -35.69 -100.06 -13.89
N ASN A 34 -34.63 -100.21 -13.08
CA ASN A 34 -33.97 -101.49 -12.89
C ASN A 34 -34.81 -102.38 -11.95
N PRO A 35 -35.36 -103.53 -12.40
CA PRO A 35 -36.22 -104.39 -11.58
C PRO A 35 -35.51 -104.99 -10.37
N GLU A 36 -34.18 -105.13 -10.42
CA GLU A 36 -33.39 -105.67 -9.29
C GLU A 36 -33.26 -104.65 -8.16
N LEU A 37 -33.08 -103.36 -8.49
CA LEU A 37 -33.04 -102.29 -7.51
C LEU A 37 -34.43 -102.00 -6.93
N ALA A 38 -35.49 -102.15 -7.73
CA ALA A 38 -36.86 -102.00 -7.25
C ALA A 38 -37.20 -103.05 -6.16
N LYS A 39 -36.66 -104.27 -6.26
CA LYS A 39 -36.82 -105.31 -5.22
C LYS A 39 -36.10 -104.96 -3.91
N GLN A 40 -35.09 -104.09 -3.96
CA GLN A 40 -34.33 -103.63 -2.80
C GLN A 40 -34.90 -102.35 -2.18
N PHE A 41 -35.97 -101.79 -2.76
CA PHE A 41 -36.64 -100.62 -2.20
C PHE A 41 -37.30 -101.00 -0.87
N VAL A 42 -36.96 -100.25 0.18
CA VAL A 42 -37.61 -100.35 1.49
C VAL A 42 -38.16 -99.00 1.83
N GLU A 43 -39.48 -98.92 1.99
CA GLU A 43 -40.15 -97.71 2.44
C GLU A 43 -39.70 -97.38 3.86
N ARG A 44 -39.04 -96.23 4.04
CA ARG A 44 -38.69 -95.74 5.37
C ARG A 44 -39.82 -94.88 5.88
N ASN A 45 -40.41 -95.29 7.00
CA ASN A 45 -41.45 -94.55 7.71
C ASN A 45 -41.37 -94.90 9.22
N PRO A 46 -41.19 -93.93 10.13
CA PRO A 46 -41.00 -92.49 9.88
C PRO A 46 -39.58 -92.13 9.43
N VAL A 47 -39.45 -90.97 8.78
CA VAL A 47 -38.16 -90.37 8.37
C VAL A 47 -38.03 -89.02 9.08
N ASP A 48 -37.04 -88.91 9.96
CA ASP A 48 -36.68 -87.64 10.58
C ASP A 48 -35.61 -86.93 9.74
N THR A 49 -35.91 -85.74 9.23
CA THR A 49 -34.95 -84.86 8.55
C THR A 49 -34.98 -83.47 9.17
N GLY A 50 -33.81 -83.02 9.65
CA GLY A 50 -33.65 -81.67 10.16
C GLY A 50 -33.51 -80.67 9.02
N ILE A 51 -34.38 -79.65 8.98
CA ILE A 51 -34.30 -78.53 8.03
C ILE A 51 -33.83 -77.30 8.80
N GLN A 52 -32.72 -76.70 8.37
CA GLN A 52 -32.25 -75.44 8.92
C GLN A 52 -32.76 -74.28 8.04
N CYS A 53 -33.62 -73.43 8.61
CA CYS A 53 -34.16 -72.23 7.97
C CYS A 53 -33.51 -70.97 8.54
N SER A 54 -32.18 -70.86 8.42
CA SER A 54 -31.45 -69.63 8.80
C SER A 54 -30.92 -68.93 7.56
N THR A 55 -31.03 -67.61 7.52
CA THR A 55 -30.45 -66.79 6.45
C THR A 55 -28.93 -66.88 6.49
N SER A 56 -28.32 -67.34 5.40
CA SER A 56 -26.86 -67.36 5.25
C SER A 56 -26.35 -65.93 5.18
N MET A 57 -25.49 -65.54 6.13
CA MET A 57 -24.84 -64.24 6.14
C MET A 57 -23.34 -64.44 5.94
N SER A 58 -22.72 -63.51 5.23
CA SER A 58 -21.28 -63.50 4.98
C SER A 58 -20.77 -62.07 5.11
N GLU A 59 -19.78 -61.89 5.96
CA GLU A 59 -19.07 -60.62 6.16
C GLU A 59 -17.66 -60.76 5.61
N HIS A 60 -17.15 -59.67 5.04
CA HIS A 60 -15.77 -59.57 4.57
C HIS A 60 -15.20 -58.23 5.00
N GLU A 61 -14.07 -58.25 5.69
CA GLU A 61 -13.32 -57.05 6.04
C GLU A 61 -12.23 -56.79 5.00
N ALA A 62 -12.04 -55.53 4.63
CA ALA A 62 -10.98 -55.10 3.75
C ALA A 62 -10.24 -53.91 4.39
N ASN A 63 -8.91 -54.00 4.47
CA ASN A 63 -8.05 -52.93 4.91
C ASN A 63 -7.25 -52.41 3.71
N THR A 64 -7.34 -51.11 3.43
CA THR A 64 -6.59 -50.48 2.33
C THR A 64 -5.38 -49.77 2.87
N GLU A 65 -4.20 -50.07 2.32
CA GLU A 65 -2.96 -49.38 2.65
C GLU A 65 -3.01 -47.91 2.20
N ARG A 66 -2.32 -47.04 2.94
CA ARG A 66 -2.28 -45.61 2.66
C ARG A 66 -1.45 -45.34 1.41
N PHE A 67 -2.10 -44.82 0.37
CA PHE A 67 -1.45 -44.43 -0.88
C PHE A 67 -0.89 -43.01 -0.77
N GLU A 68 0.41 -42.83 -1.03
CA GLU A 68 1.03 -41.51 -1.12
C GLU A 68 0.83 -40.94 -2.52
N MET A 69 0.22 -39.76 -2.60
CA MET A 69 -0.03 -39.05 -3.85
C MET A 69 0.60 -37.67 -3.75
N GLU A 70 1.45 -37.34 -4.72
CA GLU A 70 2.09 -36.03 -4.82
C GLU A 70 1.46 -35.25 -5.98
N THR A 71 0.94 -34.06 -5.69
CA THR A 71 0.44 -33.15 -6.73
C THR A 71 1.59 -32.31 -7.26
N ARG A 72 1.98 -32.55 -8.51
CA ARG A 72 3.02 -31.76 -9.20
C ARG A 72 2.37 -30.79 -10.18
N GLY A 73 2.68 -29.51 -10.03
CA GLY A 73 2.41 -28.46 -11.02
C GLY A 73 3.71 -28.04 -11.70
N VAL A 74 3.63 -27.68 -12.99
CA VAL A 74 4.75 -27.08 -13.73
C VAL A 74 4.52 -25.58 -13.79
N ASN A 75 5.43 -24.79 -13.23
CA ASN A 75 5.41 -23.34 -13.37
C ASN A 75 6.31 -22.94 -14.54
N HIS A 76 5.71 -22.40 -15.62
CA HIS A 76 6.47 -21.84 -16.73
C HIS A 76 6.92 -20.42 -16.36
N ILE A 77 8.12 -20.31 -15.77
CA ILE A 77 8.74 -19.02 -15.42
C ILE A 77 9.36 -18.35 -16.66
N GLU A 78 9.68 -19.16 -17.67
CA GLU A 78 10.40 -18.77 -18.89
C GLU A 78 9.43 -18.63 -20.06
N GLY A 79 8.59 -17.59 -20.02
CA GLY A 79 7.65 -17.25 -21.08
C GLY A 79 8.18 -16.12 -21.96
N GLY A 80 7.97 -16.20 -23.27
CA GLY A 80 8.17 -15.08 -24.20
C GLY A 80 8.95 -15.43 -25.46
N TRP A 81 9.71 -16.53 -25.46
CA TRP A 81 10.39 -17.01 -26.65
C TRP A 81 9.50 -17.99 -27.43
N PRO A 82 9.52 -17.95 -28.77
CA PRO A 82 8.84 -18.94 -29.58
C PRO A 82 9.38 -20.35 -29.30
N LYS A 83 8.53 -21.36 -29.49
CA LYS A 83 8.83 -22.79 -29.31
C LYS A 83 10.13 -23.30 -29.97
N ASP A 84 10.58 -22.63 -31.04
CA ASP A 84 11.77 -23.04 -31.82
C ASP A 84 13.04 -22.28 -31.41
N VAL A 85 12.98 -21.43 -30.38
CA VAL A 85 14.11 -20.61 -29.90
C VAL A 85 14.44 -20.99 -28.47
N ASN A 86 15.63 -21.53 -28.23
CA ASN A 86 16.13 -21.80 -26.90
C ASN A 86 16.72 -20.52 -26.27
N PRO A 87 16.16 -20.00 -25.17
CA PRO A 87 16.67 -18.79 -24.50
C PRO A 87 18.05 -18.96 -23.88
N LEU A 88 18.44 -20.20 -23.53
CA LEU A 88 19.77 -20.50 -22.98
C LEU A 88 20.86 -20.42 -24.06
N GLU A 89 20.48 -20.48 -25.33
CA GLU A 89 21.38 -20.38 -26.48
C GLU A 89 21.45 -18.94 -26.99
N LEU A 90 22.56 -18.26 -26.68
CA LEU A 90 22.74 -16.85 -27.02
C LEU A 90 22.67 -16.60 -28.55
N GLU A 91 23.21 -17.50 -29.36
CA GLU A 91 23.15 -17.35 -30.82
C GLU A 91 21.72 -17.38 -31.36
N GLN A 92 20.86 -18.24 -30.81
CA GLN A 92 19.47 -18.36 -31.23
C GLN A 92 18.68 -17.12 -30.87
N THR A 93 18.87 -16.59 -29.66
CA THR A 93 18.22 -15.34 -29.22
C THR A 93 18.67 -14.12 -30.03
N ILE A 94 19.98 -13.99 -30.32
CA ILE A 94 20.52 -12.91 -31.15
C ILE A 94 19.98 -13.00 -32.58
N ARG A 95 19.96 -14.21 -33.18
CA ARG A 95 19.44 -14.43 -34.54
C ARG A 95 17.96 -14.09 -34.61
N PHE A 96 17.18 -14.47 -33.60
CA PHE A 96 15.77 -14.13 -33.52
C PHE A 96 15.55 -12.62 -33.43
N ARG A 97 16.23 -11.92 -32.51
CA ARG A 97 16.14 -10.45 -32.38
C ARG A 97 16.48 -9.74 -33.69
N LYS A 98 17.62 -10.10 -34.30
CA LYS A 98 18.03 -9.53 -35.60
C LYS A 98 17.03 -9.79 -36.73
N LYS A 99 16.30 -10.90 -36.68
CA LYS A 99 15.25 -11.19 -37.67
C LYS A 99 14.05 -10.25 -37.47
N VAL A 100 13.63 -10.05 -36.23
CA VAL A 100 12.50 -9.15 -35.88
C VAL A 100 12.86 -7.69 -36.14
N GLU A 101 14.07 -7.27 -35.76
CA GLU A 101 14.54 -5.88 -35.91
C GLU A 101 14.69 -5.43 -37.37
N LYS A 102 14.77 -6.37 -38.31
CA LYS A 102 14.84 -6.10 -39.75
C LYS A 102 13.47 -6.04 -40.43
N ASP A 103 12.40 -6.38 -39.72
CA ASP A 103 11.05 -6.33 -40.27
C ASP A 103 10.64 -4.87 -40.48
N GLU A 104 10.15 -4.54 -41.68
CA GLU A 104 9.70 -3.18 -42.00
C GLU A 104 8.57 -2.71 -41.09
N ASN A 105 7.67 -3.62 -40.69
CA ASN A 105 6.60 -3.29 -39.77
C ASN A 105 7.14 -2.93 -38.38
N TYR A 106 8.17 -3.64 -37.92
CA TYR A 106 8.85 -3.33 -36.66
C TYR A 106 9.49 -1.95 -36.73
N ILE A 107 10.24 -1.65 -37.80
CA ILE A 107 10.91 -0.36 -37.96
C ILE A 107 9.89 0.78 -38.00
N ASN A 108 8.84 0.64 -38.81
CA ASN A 108 7.81 1.67 -38.97
C ASN A 108 7.05 1.94 -37.65
N THR A 109 6.70 0.89 -36.91
CA THR A 109 5.99 1.03 -35.63
C THR A 109 6.88 1.67 -34.55
N ILE A 110 8.16 1.28 -34.46
CA ILE A 110 9.12 1.89 -33.53
C ILE A 110 9.31 3.36 -33.84
N MET A 111 9.46 3.74 -35.11
CA MET A 111 9.61 5.15 -35.50
C MET A 111 8.35 5.98 -35.16
N GLN A 112 7.16 5.43 -35.42
CA GLN A 112 5.90 6.10 -35.07
C GLN A 112 5.75 6.29 -33.56
N LEU A 113 5.98 5.24 -32.78
CA LEU A 113 5.91 5.31 -31.31
C LEU A 113 7.00 6.23 -30.74
N GLY A 114 8.19 6.23 -31.34
CA GLY A 114 9.28 7.12 -30.98
C GLY A 114 8.90 8.59 -31.12
N SER A 115 8.22 8.97 -32.21
CA SER A 115 7.74 10.34 -32.41
C SER A 115 6.72 10.77 -31.35
N ILE A 116 5.80 9.88 -30.97
CA ILE A 116 4.81 10.15 -29.91
C ILE A 116 5.52 10.28 -28.56
N MET A 117 6.45 9.37 -28.25
CA MET A 117 7.24 9.41 -27.01
C MET A 117 8.08 10.68 -26.91
N GLU A 118 8.73 11.11 -28.00
CA GLU A 118 9.50 12.34 -28.05
C GLU A 118 8.63 13.57 -27.76
N HIS A 119 7.41 13.60 -28.30
CA HIS A 119 6.44 14.66 -27.99
C HIS A 119 6.12 14.72 -26.49
N CYS A 120 5.80 13.57 -25.87
CA CYS A 120 5.51 13.50 -24.44
C CYS A 120 6.71 13.92 -23.58
N ILE A 121 7.93 13.52 -23.95
CA ILE A 121 9.15 13.91 -23.24
C ILE A 121 9.36 15.43 -23.30
N LYS A 122 9.18 16.02 -24.49
CA LYS A 122 9.28 17.48 -24.66
C LYS A 122 8.24 18.22 -23.83
N GLN A 123 7.01 17.69 -23.73
CA GLN A 123 5.96 18.27 -22.89
C GLN A 123 6.31 18.22 -21.40
N ASN A 124 6.77 17.06 -20.91
CA ASN A 124 7.16 16.91 -19.50
C ASN A 124 8.33 17.83 -19.12
N ASN A 125 9.25 18.08 -20.05
CA ASN A 125 10.38 18.99 -19.83
C ASN A 125 10.02 20.48 -20.01
N ALA A 126 8.86 20.81 -20.59
CA ALA A 126 8.49 22.19 -20.84
C ALA A 126 8.10 22.92 -19.55
N ILE A 127 7.34 22.24 -18.68
CA ILE A 127 6.93 22.74 -17.37
C ILE A 127 6.87 21.54 -16.41
N ASP A 128 7.55 21.65 -15.28
CA ASP A 128 7.40 20.67 -14.20
C ASP A 128 6.10 20.94 -13.45
N ILE A 129 5.06 20.19 -13.79
CA ILE A 129 3.74 20.28 -13.15
C ILE A 129 3.72 19.73 -11.72
N TYR A 130 4.80 19.08 -11.29
CA TYR A 130 4.94 18.51 -9.94
C TYR A 130 5.84 19.35 -9.04
N GLN A 131 6.37 20.47 -9.54
CA GLN A 131 7.17 21.38 -8.73
C GLN A 131 6.29 22.10 -7.71
N GLU A 132 6.62 21.92 -6.43
CA GLU A 132 6.05 22.70 -5.33
C GLU A 132 6.83 24.00 -5.15
N TYR A 133 6.12 25.13 -5.14
CA TYR A 133 6.73 26.43 -4.91
C TYR A 133 6.74 26.74 -3.42
N PHE A 134 7.84 27.31 -2.93
CA PHE A 134 8.01 27.78 -1.55
C PHE A 134 8.01 26.67 -0.48
N ASP A 135 8.46 25.46 -0.82
CA ASP A 135 8.59 24.34 0.15
C ASP A 135 9.56 24.67 1.31
N ASP A 136 10.54 25.55 1.07
CA ASP A 136 11.57 25.94 2.03
C ASP A 136 11.36 27.33 2.68
N GLU A 137 10.26 28.04 2.41
CA GLU A 137 10.04 29.36 3.02
C GLU A 137 9.30 29.24 4.35
N ASP A 138 10.02 29.47 5.45
CA ASP A 138 9.42 29.74 6.74
C ASP A 138 8.49 30.96 6.62
N ALA A 139 7.25 30.82 7.11
CA ALA A 139 6.27 31.89 7.10
C ALA A 139 6.87 33.16 7.74
N VAL A 140 7.14 34.17 6.92
CA VAL A 140 7.64 35.46 7.40
C VAL A 140 6.50 36.13 8.15
N GLU A 141 6.46 35.94 9.47
CA GLU A 141 5.59 36.72 10.34
C GLU A 141 6.04 38.18 10.28
N VAL A 142 5.33 38.97 9.48
CA VAL A 142 5.41 40.44 9.56
C VAL A 142 4.77 40.84 10.89
N MET A 143 5.55 40.81 11.96
CA MET A 143 5.15 41.40 13.23
C MET A 143 5.09 42.92 13.03
N GLU A 144 3.89 43.49 12.95
CA GLU A 144 3.68 44.91 13.19
C GLU A 144 4.04 45.20 14.65
N GLU A 145 5.28 45.65 14.89
CA GLU A 145 5.74 45.97 16.23
C GLU A 145 4.90 47.12 16.80
N ALA A 146 4.29 46.91 17.98
CA ALA A 146 3.43 47.90 18.61
C ALA A 146 4.19 49.22 18.85
N PRO A 147 3.53 50.39 18.74
CA PRO A 147 4.19 51.69 18.90
C PRO A 147 4.87 51.79 20.27
N SER A 148 6.19 52.05 20.27
CA SER A 148 7.00 52.20 21.48
C SER A 148 7.48 53.64 21.65
N ALA A 149 7.51 54.12 22.90
CA ALA A 149 8.01 55.45 23.25
C ALA A 149 9.18 55.32 24.22
N LYS A 150 10.30 55.97 23.90
CA LYS A 150 11.51 55.99 24.74
C LYS A 150 11.96 57.43 24.96
N THR A 151 12.09 57.83 26.22
CA THR A 151 12.67 59.13 26.57
C THR A 151 14.19 59.08 26.35
N ILE A 152 14.68 59.89 25.41
CA ILE A 152 16.11 59.95 25.06
C ILE A 152 16.86 60.90 26.00
N ASN A 153 16.31 62.10 26.24
CA ASN A 153 16.92 63.16 27.05
C ASN A 153 15.88 63.84 27.96
N VAL A 154 16.34 64.38 29.10
CA VAL A 154 15.54 65.20 30.02
C VAL A 154 16.27 66.52 30.28
N PHE A 155 15.68 67.63 29.84
CA PHE A 155 16.19 68.98 30.08
C PHE A 155 15.45 69.62 31.26
N ARG A 156 16.19 70.23 32.18
CA ARG A 156 15.64 70.83 33.41
C ARG A 156 16.05 72.29 33.48
N ASP A 157 15.14 73.16 33.92
CA ASP A 157 15.44 74.57 34.17
C ASP A 157 16.65 74.68 35.13
N PRO A 158 17.74 75.37 34.75
CA PRO A 158 18.90 75.57 35.61
C PRO A 158 18.62 76.49 36.82
N GLN A 159 17.52 77.23 36.81
CA GLN A 159 17.22 78.20 37.86
C GLN A 159 16.79 77.53 39.17
N GLU A 160 17.24 78.06 40.31
CA GLU A 160 16.87 77.54 41.64
C GLU A 160 15.36 77.67 41.92
N ILE A 161 14.77 78.79 41.48
CA ILE A 161 13.32 79.00 41.54
C ILE A 161 12.68 78.19 40.41
N LYS A 162 11.90 77.17 40.77
CA LYS A 162 11.24 76.29 39.81
C LYS A 162 10.17 77.04 39.01
N ARG A 163 10.34 77.10 37.69
CA ARG A 163 9.40 77.69 36.73
C ARG A 163 8.82 76.60 35.80
N PRO A 164 7.53 76.65 35.45
CA PRO A 164 6.98 75.72 34.48
C PRO A 164 7.42 76.11 33.05
N ALA A 165 7.70 75.09 32.22
CA ALA A 165 7.92 75.28 30.80
C ALA A 165 6.57 75.52 30.11
N THR A 166 6.38 76.70 29.55
CA THR A 166 5.09 77.12 28.97
C THR A 166 5.06 77.00 27.45
N HIS A 167 6.23 76.98 26.81
CA HIS A 167 6.32 76.78 25.36
C HIS A 167 7.63 76.10 24.98
N ILE A 168 7.58 75.28 23.93
CA ILE A 168 8.72 74.58 23.37
C ILE A 168 8.68 74.74 21.85
N SER A 169 9.80 75.12 21.26
CA SER A 169 9.95 75.23 19.81
C SER A 169 11.24 74.56 19.35
N TRP A 170 11.16 73.86 18.22
CA TRP A 170 12.32 73.28 17.56
C TRP A 170 13.04 74.32 16.72
N HIS A 171 14.37 74.26 16.71
CA HIS A 171 15.16 75.04 15.77
C HIS A 171 14.92 74.52 14.35
N PRO A 172 14.60 75.38 13.36
CA PRO A 172 14.18 74.95 12.02
C PRO A 172 15.31 74.28 11.22
N ASP A 173 16.57 74.58 11.56
CA ASP A 173 17.74 73.99 10.92
C ASP A 173 18.30 72.86 11.78
N GLY A 174 18.20 71.62 11.27
CA GLY A 174 18.86 70.42 11.80
C GLY A 174 18.21 69.75 13.01
N ASN A 175 17.11 70.23 13.59
CA ASN A 175 16.40 69.64 14.75
C ASN A 175 17.28 69.30 15.97
N ARG A 176 18.48 69.84 16.07
CA ARG A 176 19.44 69.54 17.16
C ARG A 176 19.30 70.46 18.35
N LYS A 177 18.58 71.57 18.21
CA LYS A 177 18.39 72.56 19.26
C LYS A 177 16.92 72.76 19.58
N LEU A 178 16.62 72.92 20.86
CA LEU A 178 15.29 73.07 21.41
C LEU A 178 15.23 74.36 22.23
N ALA A 179 14.41 75.31 21.79
CA ALA A 179 14.12 76.50 22.58
C ALA A 179 12.98 76.19 23.57
N VAL A 180 13.21 76.45 24.86
CA VAL A 180 12.22 76.24 25.92
C VAL A 180 11.99 77.56 26.65
N ALA A 181 10.75 78.01 26.67
CA ALA A 181 10.31 79.18 27.40
C ALA A 181 9.79 78.79 28.78
N TYR A 182 10.34 79.43 29.81
CA TYR A 182 9.94 79.24 31.20
C TYR A 182 9.25 80.50 31.70
N SER A 183 8.01 80.39 32.17
CA SER A 183 7.28 81.55 32.69
C SER A 183 6.29 81.17 33.79
N CYS A 184 6.07 82.08 34.74
CA CYS A 184 5.06 81.88 35.78
C CYS A 184 3.73 82.51 35.33
N LEU A 185 2.72 81.66 35.09
CA LEU A 185 1.39 82.12 34.71
C LEU A 185 0.66 82.85 35.86
N ASN A 186 1.08 82.62 37.11
CA ASN A 186 0.51 83.25 38.30
C ASN A 186 1.36 84.45 38.76
N PHE A 187 1.45 85.48 37.92
CA PHE A 187 2.34 86.63 38.12
C PHE A 187 2.12 87.37 39.46
N GLN A 188 0.90 87.38 40.01
CA GLN A 188 0.61 87.98 41.32
C GLN A 188 1.25 87.24 42.51
N ARG A 189 1.67 85.99 42.30
CA ARG A 189 2.34 85.14 43.29
C ARG A 189 3.78 84.81 42.86
N ALA A 190 4.33 85.55 41.90
CA ALA A 190 5.70 85.35 41.46
C ALA A 190 6.67 85.67 42.61
N PRO A 191 7.57 84.77 42.99
CA PRO A 191 8.62 85.05 43.95
C PRO A 191 9.49 86.23 43.47
N GLU A 192 9.86 87.11 44.39
CA GLU A 192 10.84 88.17 44.10
C GLU A 192 12.18 87.52 43.69
N GLY A 193 12.75 87.97 42.56
CA GLY A 193 13.98 87.40 41.99
C GLY A 193 13.77 86.27 40.96
N MET A 194 12.53 85.96 40.56
CA MET A 194 12.29 85.03 39.46
C MET A 194 12.84 85.59 38.13
N SER A 195 13.77 84.86 37.51
CA SER A 195 14.29 85.22 36.19
C SER A 195 13.23 85.05 35.10
N ASN A 196 13.29 85.90 34.07
CA ASN A 196 12.49 85.80 32.84
C ASN A 196 13.29 85.20 31.68
N GLU A 197 14.50 84.72 31.95
CA GLU A 197 15.36 84.10 30.94
C GLU A 197 14.77 82.76 30.48
N SER A 198 14.86 82.54 29.17
CA SER A 198 14.52 81.29 28.49
C SER A 198 15.79 80.71 27.87
N TYR A 199 15.80 79.39 27.65
CA TYR A 199 17.03 78.69 27.27
C TYR A 199 16.87 77.89 25.97
N ILE A 200 17.98 77.79 25.22
CA ILE A 200 18.11 76.92 24.06
C ILE A 200 18.98 75.73 24.47
N TRP A 201 18.42 74.53 24.38
CA TRP A 201 19.08 73.26 24.69
C TRP A 201 19.65 72.63 23.42
N ASP A 202 20.85 72.05 23.49
CA ASP A 202 21.41 71.24 22.41
C ASP A 202 21.23 69.74 22.74
N LEU A 203 20.65 68.98 21.81
CA LEU A 203 20.46 67.53 21.92
C LEU A 203 21.77 66.74 21.79
N GLY A 204 22.81 67.35 21.22
CA GLY A 204 24.10 66.70 20.96
C GLY A 204 25.06 66.68 22.15
N GLU A 205 24.90 67.58 23.12
CA GLU A 205 25.75 67.62 24.32
C GLU A 205 25.07 66.93 25.51
N LYS A 206 25.70 65.87 26.01
CA LYS A 206 25.40 65.36 27.36
C LYS A 206 25.86 66.40 28.38
N GLN A 207 24.90 67.19 28.86
CA GLN A 207 24.96 68.18 29.94
C GLN A 207 26.37 68.68 30.36
N ARG A 208 26.76 69.83 29.80
CA ARG A 208 27.42 70.88 30.57
C ARG A 208 26.49 72.08 30.62
N GLY A 209 26.44 72.77 31.76
CA GLY A 209 25.45 73.82 32.05
C GLY A 209 25.41 74.94 31.00
N PRO A 210 24.28 75.67 30.91
CA PRO A 210 24.03 76.59 29.81
C PRO A 210 24.97 77.79 29.83
N VAL A 211 25.43 78.18 28.65
CA VAL A 211 26.08 79.47 28.39
C VAL A 211 24.97 80.50 28.17
N ALA A 212 24.74 81.39 29.13
CA ALA A 212 23.88 82.54 28.93
C ALA A 212 24.51 83.45 27.86
N ARG A 213 23.74 83.78 26.82
CA ARG A 213 24.07 84.88 25.90
C ARG A 213 22.95 85.91 26.01
N GLU A 214 23.30 87.09 26.50
CA GLU A 214 22.44 88.27 26.45
C GLU A 214 22.24 88.68 24.98
N GLY A 215 21.05 89.21 24.69
CA GLY A 215 20.66 89.71 23.37
C GLY A 215 21.33 91.02 23.01
#